data_AF-A0A540W9J0-F1
#
_entry.id   AF-A0A540W9J0-F1
#
_cell.length_a   1.000
_cell.length_b   1.000
_cell.length_c   1.000
_cell.angle_alpha   90.00
_cell.angle_beta   90.00
_cell.angle_gamma   90.00
#
_symmetry.space_group_name_H-M   'P 1'
#
loop_
_entity.id
_entity.type
_entity.pdbx_description
1 polymer ?
#
loop_
_entity_poly.entity_id
_entity_poly.type
_entity_poly.pdbx_seq_one_letter_code
_entity_poly.pdbx_strand_id
1 'polypeptide(L)'
;MATRWFLASPTADGYIGRHVQQDGYPDTAVPILMQLVLAVHGGDVQAARHHLITEHPDGWLNVPDAHGAGQCFCHDIKVFRSSNFDGTEDKVANPQQHQWLYVMHATHLAVFASDGEQFTHAADHPWGPENTDRVTGAAKNWRVIYNPSTTTPLLLLGAFPSGEDAELDEELGSYTTANSLSSVTVESRTLTDALRQARALIDHS
;
A
#
# COMPACT_ATOMS: atom_id res chain seq x y z
N MET A 1 -17.80 5.64 0.58
CA MET A 1 -19.00 5.77 1.47
C MET A 1 -18.54 6.53 2.71
N ALA A 2 -19.37 7.34 3.39
CA ALA A 2 -18.90 8.18 4.51
C ALA A 2 -18.67 7.36 5.80
N THR A 3 -17.67 6.48 5.79
CA THR A 3 -17.20 5.72 6.95
C THR A 3 -16.08 6.52 7.58
N ARG A 4 -16.35 7.11 8.75
CA ARG A 4 -15.39 7.95 9.47
C ARG A 4 -14.42 7.09 10.26
N TRP A 5 -13.16 7.47 10.26
CA TRP A 5 -12.10 6.72 10.90
C TRP A 5 -10.99 7.62 11.43
N PHE A 6 -10.09 7.04 12.21
CA PHE A 6 -9.02 7.74 12.86
C PHE A 6 -7.67 7.11 12.51
N LEU A 7 -6.74 7.89 11.99
CA LEU A 7 -5.37 7.45 11.71
C LEU A 7 -4.45 7.93 12.82
N ALA A 8 -3.78 7.01 13.52
CA ALA A 8 -3.01 7.35 14.71
C ALA A 8 -1.59 6.77 14.74
N SER A 9 -0.78 7.36 15.60
CA SER A 9 0.48 6.83 16.10
C SER A 9 0.35 6.48 17.59
N PRO A 10 0.99 5.39 18.05
CA PRO A 10 1.05 5.07 19.47
C PRO A 10 1.89 6.11 20.23
N THR A 11 1.47 6.41 21.45
CA THR A 11 2.18 7.22 22.45
C THR A 11 2.41 6.39 23.72
N ALA A 12 3.05 6.96 24.74
CA ALA A 12 3.25 6.26 26.02
C ALA A 12 1.93 5.91 26.72
N ASP A 13 0.90 6.76 26.56
CA ASP A 13 -0.36 6.68 27.30
C ASP A 13 -1.57 6.38 26.40
N GLY A 14 -1.36 6.09 25.10
CA GLY A 14 -2.45 5.80 24.17
C GLY A 14 -2.10 6.06 22.71
N TYR A 15 -2.95 6.82 22.03
CA TYR A 15 -2.83 7.11 20.60
C TYR A 15 -3.03 8.60 20.32
N ILE A 16 -2.26 9.15 19.37
CA ILE A 16 -2.45 10.50 18.84
C ILE A 16 -2.55 10.43 17.32
N GLY A 17 -3.50 11.15 16.73
CA GLY A 17 -3.79 10.98 15.31
C GLY A 17 -4.58 12.10 14.68
N ARG A 18 -5.18 11.77 13.53
CA ARG A 18 -6.04 12.66 12.76
C ARG A 18 -7.31 11.96 12.33
N HIS A 19 -8.38 12.75 12.33
CA HIS A 19 -9.67 12.39 11.78
C HIS A 19 -9.59 12.21 10.25
N VAL A 20 -10.30 11.20 9.75
CA VAL A 20 -10.54 11.00 8.32
C VAL A 20 -12.02 10.76 8.09
N GLN A 21 -12.63 11.59 7.24
CA GLN A 21 -14.09 11.65 7.10
C GLN A 21 -14.67 10.51 6.24
N GLN A 22 -13.91 9.98 5.28
CA GLN A 22 -14.40 9.05 4.27
C GLN A 22 -13.54 7.79 4.15
N ASP A 23 -14.15 6.74 3.59
CA ASP A 23 -13.49 5.53 3.12
C ASP A 23 -12.71 4.74 4.19
N GLY A 24 -13.24 4.77 5.42
CA GLY A 24 -12.64 4.10 6.58
C GLY A 24 -12.83 2.60 6.69
N TYR A 25 -13.45 1.91 5.74
CA TYR A 25 -13.56 0.45 5.82
C TYR A 25 -12.18 -0.21 5.59
N PRO A 26 -11.85 -1.32 6.28
CA PRO A 26 -10.52 -1.94 6.15
C PRO A 26 -10.17 -2.38 4.73
N ASP A 27 -11.16 -2.82 3.95
CA ASP A 27 -10.98 -3.20 2.54
C ASP A 27 -10.53 -2.05 1.63
N THR A 28 -10.70 -0.81 2.08
CA THR A 28 -10.33 0.41 1.36
C THR A 28 -9.13 1.10 2.01
N ALA A 29 -9.18 1.34 3.32
CA ALA A 29 -8.15 2.10 4.04
C ALA A 29 -6.82 1.34 4.17
N VAL A 30 -6.85 0.02 4.40
CA VAL A 30 -5.61 -0.77 4.56
C VAL A 30 -4.79 -0.76 3.27
N PRO A 31 -5.33 -1.11 2.08
CA PRO A 31 -4.56 -1.03 0.84
C PRO A 31 -3.93 0.35 0.59
N ILE A 32 -4.69 1.43 0.84
CA ILE A 32 -4.21 2.80 0.64
C ILE A 32 -3.03 3.10 1.59
N LEU A 33 -3.19 2.84 2.89
CA LEU A 33 -2.16 3.10 3.89
C LEU A 33 -0.91 2.25 3.65
N MET A 34 -1.09 0.98 3.31
CA MET A 34 0.01 0.08 2.96
C MET A 34 0.76 0.58 1.73
N GLN A 35 0.05 1.00 0.68
CA GLN A 35 0.67 1.53 -0.54
C GLN A 35 1.42 2.85 -0.27
N LEU A 36 0.85 3.76 0.51
CA LEU A 36 1.53 5.00 0.91
C LEU A 36 2.84 4.70 1.64
N VAL A 37 2.80 3.83 2.66
CA VAL A 37 3.99 3.51 3.44
C VAL A 37 5.05 2.81 2.58
N LEU A 38 4.66 1.76 1.85
CA LEU A 38 5.61 0.90 1.16
C LEU A 38 6.10 1.49 -0.16
N ALA A 39 5.21 2.09 -0.95
CA ALA A 39 5.55 2.58 -2.28
C ALA A 39 5.93 4.07 -2.29
N VAL A 40 5.20 4.93 -1.56
CA VAL A 40 5.45 6.38 -1.57
C VAL A 40 6.58 6.76 -0.61
N HIS A 41 6.57 6.21 0.61
CA HIS A 41 7.58 6.47 1.63
C HIS A 41 8.69 5.41 1.71
N GLY A 42 8.72 4.45 0.78
CA GLY A 42 9.79 3.44 0.70
C GLY A 42 9.95 2.57 1.95
N GLY A 43 8.86 2.35 2.69
CA GLY A 43 8.85 1.64 3.97
C GLY A 43 9.19 2.50 5.19
N ASP A 44 9.45 3.80 5.03
CA ASP A 44 9.68 4.72 6.15
C ASP A 44 8.35 5.10 6.83
N VAL A 45 7.97 4.30 7.83
CA VAL A 45 6.76 4.51 8.63
C VAL A 45 6.79 5.85 9.37
N GLN A 46 7.96 6.35 9.79
CA GLN A 46 8.03 7.62 10.52
C GLN A 46 7.79 8.80 9.58
N ALA A 47 8.37 8.78 8.38
CA ALA A 47 8.08 9.76 7.35
C ALA A 47 6.59 9.76 6.96
N ALA A 48 6.00 8.57 6.80
CA ALA A 48 4.57 8.44 6.49
C ALA A 48 3.68 9.01 7.61
N ARG A 49 3.98 8.70 8.89
CA ARG A 49 3.26 9.29 10.04
C ARG A 49 3.42 10.81 10.08
N HIS A 50 4.62 11.32 9.83
CA HIS A 50 4.85 12.77 9.83
C HIS A 50 3.96 13.44 8.79
N HIS A 51 3.95 12.92 7.56
CA HIS A 51 3.13 13.43 6.47
C HIS A 51 1.62 13.33 6.75
N LEU A 52 1.14 12.15 7.14
CA LEU A 52 -0.29 11.88 7.26
C LEU A 52 -0.92 12.44 8.55
N ILE A 53 -0.14 12.54 9.64
CA ILE A 53 -0.63 12.92 10.96
C ILE A 53 -0.10 14.31 11.37
N THR A 54 1.18 14.59 11.20
CA THR A 54 1.77 15.83 11.74
C THR A 54 1.51 17.04 10.84
N GLU A 55 1.74 16.91 9.53
CA GLU A 55 1.65 18.02 8.58
C GLU A 55 0.22 18.55 8.34
N HIS A 56 -0.79 17.73 8.62
CA HIS A 56 -2.20 18.05 8.33
C HIS A 56 -3.00 18.16 9.64
N PRO A 57 -2.98 19.32 10.32
CA PRO A 57 -3.57 19.49 11.65
C PRO A 57 -5.08 19.23 11.71
N ASP A 58 -5.82 19.52 10.64
CA ASP A 58 -7.29 19.39 10.59
C ASP A 58 -7.74 18.01 10.07
N GLY A 59 -6.79 17.12 9.75
CA GLY A 59 -7.07 15.80 9.19
C GLY A 59 -7.47 15.82 7.72
N TRP A 60 -8.24 14.81 7.31
CA TRP A 60 -8.49 14.51 5.90
C TRP A 60 -9.97 14.31 5.62
N LEU A 61 -10.45 14.81 4.48
CA LEU A 61 -11.70 14.33 3.90
C LEU A 61 -11.51 12.86 3.47
N ASN A 62 -10.45 12.61 2.71
CA ASN A 62 -9.92 11.32 2.33
C ASN A 62 -8.39 11.41 2.28
N VAL A 63 -7.70 10.39 2.77
CA VAL A 63 -6.22 10.32 2.74
C VAL A 63 -5.72 10.27 1.30
N PRO A 64 -4.51 10.77 1.01
CA PRO A 64 -3.94 10.70 -0.33
C PRO A 64 -3.70 9.24 -0.72
N ASP A 65 -3.88 8.90 -1.98
CA ASP A 65 -3.38 7.64 -2.53
C ASP A 65 -1.95 7.79 -3.06
N ALA A 66 -1.40 6.73 -3.69
CA ALA A 66 -0.07 6.77 -4.29
C ALA A 66 0.06 7.74 -5.47
N HIS A 67 -1.05 8.23 -6.02
CA HIS A 67 -1.09 9.25 -7.05
C HIS A 67 -1.23 10.67 -6.48
N GLY A 68 -1.28 10.80 -5.14
CA GLY A 68 -1.49 12.06 -4.44
C GLY A 68 -2.95 12.53 -4.47
N ALA A 69 -3.89 11.68 -4.88
CA ALA A 69 -5.31 12.01 -4.86
C ALA A 69 -5.82 11.92 -3.42
N GLY A 70 -5.92 13.07 -2.76
CA GLY A 70 -6.43 13.21 -1.39
C GLY A 70 -6.90 14.63 -1.15
N GLN A 71 -7.79 14.83 -0.19
CA GLN A 71 -8.30 16.16 0.17
C GLN A 71 -8.12 16.38 1.66
N CYS A 72 -7.26 17.34 2.00
CA CYS A 72 -7.07 17.79 3.37
C CYS A 72 -7.99 18.97 3.67
N PHE A 73 -8.55 18.99 4.89
CA PHE A 73 -9.37 20.10 5.38
C PHE A 73 -8.57 21.42 5.49
N CYS A 74 -7.24 21.37 5.66
CA CYS A 74 -6.39 22.55 5.85
C CYS A 74 -6.27 23.46 4.62
N HIS A 75 -6.39 22.90 3.41
CA HIS A 75 -6.10 23.64 2.16
C HIS A 75 -7.34 23.82 1.27
N ASP A 76 -8.46 23.14 1.55
CA ASP A 76 -9.71 23.29 0.80
C ASP A 76 -10.60 24.40 1.40
N ILE A 77 -10.01 25.59 1.51
CA ILE A 77 -10.67 26.80 2.02
C ILE A 77 -11.61 27.32 0.92
N LYS A 78 -12.87 26.85 0.87
CA LYS A 78 -14.09 27.65 0.59
C LYS A 78 -15.40 26.95 0.98
N VAL A 79 -15.46 25.62 1.06
CA VAL A 79 -16.76 24.91 1.08
C VAL A 79 -17.23 24.51 2.49
N PHE A 80 -16.34 24.41 3.48
CA PHE A 80 -16.67 23.83 4.79
C PHE A 80 -16.61 24.78 6.00
N ARG A 81 -16.53 26.10 5.79
CA ARG A 81 -16.65 27.10 6.87
C ARG A 81 -18.08 27.26 7.43
N SER A 82 -19.00 26.34 7.18
CA SER A 82 -20.27 26.32 7.91
C SER A 82 -20.04 25.64 9.27
N SER A 83 -19.51 26.43 10.21
CA SER A 83 -19.73 26.49 11.68
C SER A 83 -20.15 25.26 12.53
N ASN A 84 -20.20 24.04 12.00
CA ASN A 84 -20.73 22.85 12.69
C ASN A 84 -19.82 21.61 12.55
N PHE A 85 -18.65 21.74 11.93
CA PHE A 85 -17.62 20.68 11.92
C PHE A 85 -16.63 20.92 13.06
N ASP A 86 -17.12 20.91 14.30
CA ASP A 86 -16.32 20.99 15.54
C ASP A 86 -15.51 19.69 15.82
N GLY A 87 -15.44 18.75 14.85
CA GLY A 87 -14.85 17.41 15.02
C GLY A 87 -13.59 17.13 14.20
N THR A 88 -13.01 18.13 13.52
CA THR A 88 -11.78 17.94 12.72
C THR A 88 -10.51 18.16 13.52
N GLU A 89 -10.61 18.77 14.70
CA GLU A 89 -9.48 18.99 15.61
C GLU A 89 -9.21 17.81 16.55
N ASP A 90 -9.99 16.73 16.44
CA ASP A 90 -9.87 15.58 17.31
C ASP A 90 -8.46 14.97 17.18
N LYS A 91 -7.63 15.22 18.20
CA LYS A 91 -6.31 14.59 18.35
C LYS A 91 -6.40 13.22 19.01
N VAL A 92 -7.59 12.87 19.51
CA VAL A 92 -7.87 11.65 20.27
C VAL A 92 -8.99 10.87 19.58
N ALA A 93 -8.80 9.56 19.43
CA ALA A 93 -9.80 8.70 18.84
C ALA A 93 -11.03 8.57 19.76
N ASN A 94 -12.23 8.73 19.19
CA ASN A 94 -13.51 8.55 19.88
C ASN A 94 -14.31 7.40 19.24
N PRO A 95 -14.60 6.29 19.96
CA PRO A 95 -15.41 5.18 19.46
C PRO A 95 -16.81 5.58 18.96
N GLN A 96 -17.41 6.64 19.51
CA GLN A 96 -18.74 7.11 19.11
C GLN A 96 -18.74 7.84 17.77
N GLN A 97 -17.58 8.39 17.37
CA GLN A 97 -17.44 9.20 16.16
C GLN A 97 -16.70 8.44 15.05
N HIS A 98 -15.84 7.49 15.41
CA HIS A 98 -15.00 6.75 14.49
C HIS A 98 -15.35 5.27 14.53
N GLN A 99 -15.75 4.74 13.38
CA GLN A 99 -16.07 3.31 13.25
C GLN A 99 -14.81 2.45 13.24
N TRP A 100 -13.69 3.04 12.82
CA TRP A 100 -12.40 2.37 12.70
C TRP A 100 -11.26 3.24 13.25
N LEU A 101 -10.29 2.58 13.87
CA LEU A 101 -9.03 3.17 14.31
C LEU A 101 -7.88 2.39 13.67
N TYR A 102 -6.99 3.11 13.01
CA TYR A 102 -5.81 2.58 12.33
C TYR A 102 -4.57 3.10 13.02
N VAL A 103 -3.73 2.19 13.53
CA VAL A 103 -2.54 2.55 14.30
C VAL A 103 -1.26 2.16 13.57
N MET A 104 -0.57 3.22 13.18
CA MET A 104 0.83 3.42 12.82
C MET A 104 2.00 2.50 13.17
N HIS A 105 1.96 1.33 13.82
CA HIS A 105 3.15 0.75 14.51
C HIS A 105 4.45 0.67 13.67
N ALA A 106 5.63 0.58 14.30
CA ALA A 106 6.90 0.51 13.55
C ALA A 106 7.02 -0.74 12.65
N THR A 107 6.26 -1.80 12.94
CA THR A 107 6.36 -3.11 12.25
C THR A 107 5.08 -3.52 11.53
N HIS A 108 3.95 -2.88 11.82
CA HIS A 108 2.64 -3.22 11.24
C HIS A 108 1.66 -2.04 11.32
N LEU A 109 0.55 -2.16 10.60
CA LEU A 109 -0.66 -1.39 10.79
C LEU A 109 -1.63 -2.21 11.65
N ALA A 110 -1.98 -1.73 12.83
CA ALA A 110 -3.02 -2.34 13.65
C ALA A 110 -4.38 -1.71 13.34
N VAL A 111 -5.42 -2.54 13.22
CA VAL A 111 -6.78 -2.13 12.88
C VAL A 111 -7.69 -2.48 14.06
N PHE A 112 -8.50 -1.51 14.47
CA PHE A 112 -9.48 -1.67 15.54
C PHE A 112 -10.86 -1.27 15.05
N ALA A 113 -11.86 -2.06 15.41
CA ALA A 113 -13.27 -1.76 15.16
C ALA A 113 -13.89 -1.11 16.41
N SER A 114 -14.76 -0.12 16.20
CA SER A 114 -15.56 0.45 17.27
C SER A 114 -16.90 -0.29 17.43
N ASP A 115 -17.31 -0.54 18.67
CA ASP A 115 -18.68 -0.94 19.03
C ASP A 115 -19.54 0.24 19.49
N GLY A 116 -18.99 1.47 19.47
CA GLY A 116 -19.61 2.70 19.96
C GLY A 116 -19.20 3.08 21.38
N GLU A 117 -18.60 2.17 22.15
CA GLU A 117 -18.09 2.46 23.50
C GLU A 117 -16.56 2.34 23.58
N GLN A 118 -15.99 1.40 22.84
CA GLN A 118 -14.56 1.10 22.86
C GLN A 118 -14.06 0.65 21.49
N PHE A 119 -12.74 0.67 21.32
CA PHE A 119 -12.06 0.07 20.18
C PHE A 119 -11.60 -1.35 20.54
N THR A 120 -12.02 -2.33 19.76
CA THR A 120 -11.57 -3.72 19.88
C THR A 120 -10.61 -4.03 18.74
N HIS A 121 -9.47 -4.66 19.05
CA HIS A 121 -8.51 -5.09 18.04
C HIS A 121 -9.17 -6.04 17.05
N ALA A 122 -8.97 -5.79 15.75
CA ALA A 122 -9.56 -6.55 14.67
C ALA A 122 -8.51 -7.31 13.86
N ALA A 123 -7.39 -6.65 13.51
CA ALA A 123 -6.34 -7.25 12.68
C ALA A 123 -5.01 -6.49 12.80
N ASP A 124 -3.92 -7.18 12.45
CA ASP A 124 -2.60 -6.57 12.21
C ASP A 124 -2.14 -6.86 10.79
N HIS A 125 -1.64 -5.84 10.10
CA HIS A 125 -1.07 -5.94 8.76
C HIS A 125 0.42 -5.56 8.80
N PRO A 126 1.35 -6.52 8.76
CA PRO A 126 2.79 -6.22 8.84
C PRO A 126 3.24 -5.37 7.64
N TRP A 127 4.19 -4.45 7.83
CA TRP A 127 4.78 -3.61 6.76
C TRP A 127 5.69 -4.38 5.79
N GLY A 128 5.54 -5.70 5.69
CA GLY A 128 6.21 -6.51 4.68
C GLY A 128 5.36 -6.62 3.43
N PRO A 129 5.89 -7.25 2.35
CA PRO A 129 4.99 -7.89 1.41
C PRO A 129 4.03 -8.74 2.25
N GLU A 130 2.73 -8.52 2.08
CA GLU A 130 1.74 -9.36 2.73
C GLU A 130 2.16 -10.83 2.58
N ASN A 131 1.82 -11.64 3.57
CA ASN A 131 1.77 -13.10 3.41
C ASN A 131 0.71 -13.51 2.36
N THR A 132 0.52 -12.75 1.28
CA THR A 132 -0.03 -13.27 0.03
C THR A 132 0.81 -14.44 -0.49
N ASP A 133 2.05 -14.63 -0.04
CA ASP A 133 2.79 -15.89 -0.21
C ASP A 133 2.25 -17.08 0.62
N ARG A 134 1.30 -16.88 1.55
CA ARG A 134 0.63 -17.98 2.28
C ARG A 134 -0.78 -18.30 1.78
N VAL A 135 -1.45 -17.38 1.07
CA VAL A 135 -2.83 -17.58 0.57
C VAL A 135 -2.88 -17.68 -0.97
N THR A 136 -1.85 -17.27 -1.70
CA THR A 136 -1.73 -17.67 -3.11
C THR A 136 -1.26 -19.11 -3.18
N GLY A 137 -2.24 -20.01 -3.38
CA GLY A 137 -1.96 -21.36 -3.83
C GLY A 137 -1.08 -21.33 -5.08
N ALA A 138 -0.10 -22.24 -5.08
CA ALA A 138 0.84 -22.58 -6.14
C ALA A 138 1.80 -21.46 -6.61
N ALA A 139 3.08 -21.78 -6.47
CA ALA A 139 4.29 -21.08 -6.92
C ALA A 139 4.06 -19.92 -7.91
N LYS A 140 4.39 -18.70 -7.47
CA LYS A 140 4.80 -17.64 -8.41
C LYS A 140 6.01 -18.17 -9.17
N ASN A 141 5.80 -18.53 -10.43
CA ASN A 141 6.89 -18.93 -11.31
C ASN A 141 7.64 -17.68 -11.77
N TRP A 142 8.90 -17.57 -11.35
CA TRP A 142 9.80 -16.55 -11.83
C TRP A 142 10.28 -16.93 -13.23
N ARG A 143 10.10 -16.05 -14.24
CA ARG A 143 10.67 -16.27 -15.57
C ARG A 143 11.52 -15.08 -15.98
N VAL A 144 12.80 -15.34 -16.23
CA VAL A 144 13.70 -14.40 -16.90
C VAL A 144 13.45 -14.55 -18.39
N ILE A 145 12.94 -13.50 -19.04
CA ILE A 145 12.73 -13.52 -20.49
C ILE A 145 13.89 -12.77 -21.13
N TYR A 146 14.71 -13.49 -21.89
CA TYR A 146 15.78 -12.89 -22.67
C TYR A 146 15.20 -12.38 -23.99
N ASN A 147 15.25 -11.07 -24.21
CA ASN A 147 15.00 -10.53 -25.54
C ASN A 147 16.27 -10.72 -26.39
N PRO A 148 16.24 -11.55 -27.45
CA PRO A 148 17.42 -11.85 -28.27
C PRO A 148 17.93 -10.63 -29.06
N SER A 149 17.12 -9.57 -29.19
CA SER A 149 17.50 -8.35 -29.88
C SER A 149 18.22 -7.31 -29.00
N THR A 150 18.35 -7.56 -27.69
CA THR A 150 19.01 -6.64 -26.75
C THR A 150 20.08 -7.36 -25.93
N THR A 151 21.25 -6.73 -25.75
CA THR A 151 22.34 -7.24 -24.90
C THR A 151 22.04 -7.20 -23.40
N THR A 152 20.90 -6.63 -23.01
CA THR A 152 20.47 -6.49 -21.61
C THR A 152 19.28 -7.42 -21.37
N PRO A 153 19.37 -8.38 -20.43
CA PRO A 153 18.22 -9.20 -20.07
C PRO A 153 17.12 -8.32 -19.48
N LEU A 154 15.89 -8.48 -19.95
CA LEU A 154 14.72 -7.88 -19.33
C LEU A 154 14.21 -8.84 -18.25
N LEU A 155 14.26 -8.42 -16.99
CA LEU A 155 13.58 -9.15 -15.94
C LEU A 155 12.10 -8.75 -15.96
N LEU A 156 11.24 -9.61 -16.48
CA LEU A 156 9.80 -9.45 -16.39
C LEU A 156 9.30 -10.05 -15.08
N LEU A 157 8.78 -9.20 -14.22
CA LEU A 157 8.10 -9.59 -12.98
C LEU A 157 6.61 -9.77 -13.31
N GLY A 158 6.19 -11.01 -13.49
CA GLY A 158 4.79 -11.36 -13.72
C GLY A 158 4.35 -12.48 -12.78
N ALA A 159 3.15 -12.36 -12.22
CA ALA A 159 2.48 -13.49 -11.58
C ALA A 159 1.88 -14.37 -12.68
N PHE A 160 2.49 -15.51 -12.95
CA PHE A 160 1.96 -16.46 -13.93
C PHE A 160 1.07 -17.50 -13.22
N PRO A 161 -0.11 -17.82 -13.75
CA PRO A 161 -0.89 -18.93 -13.24
C PRO A 161 -0.06 -20.21 -13.36
N SER A 162 0.06 -20.94 -12.26
CA SER A 162 0.72 -22.24 -12.22
C SER A 162 -0.23 -23.29 -12.79
N GLY A 163 -0.07 -23.62 -14.06
CA GLY A 163 -0.75 -24.74 -14.72
C GLY A 163 0.10 -25.24 -15.87
N GLU A 164 0.30 -26.56 -15.94
CA GLU A 164 0.90 -27.25 -17.08
C GLU A 164 -0.10 -27.29 -18.23
N ASP A 165 -0.40 -26.16 -18.87
CA ASP A 165 -1.03 -26.17 -20.19
C ASP A 165 -0.26 -25.22 -21.10
N ALA A 166 0.40 -25.85 -22.07
CA ALA A 166 1.39 -25.27 -22.97
C ALA A 166 0.77 -24.44 -24.12
N GLU A 167 -0.21 -23.59 -23.82
CA GLU A 167 -0.76 -22.58 -24.76
C GLU A 167 -0.27 -21.15 -24.45
N LEU A 168 0.75 -21.04 -23.60
CA LEU A 168 1.23 -19.78 -23.02
C LEU A 168 1.91 -18.81 -24.00
N ASP A 169 2.34 -19.21 -25.20
CA ASP A 169 3.09 -18.32 -26.09
C ASP A 169 2.22 -17.25 -26.77
N GLU A 170 0.97 -17.58 -27.13
CA GLU A 170 0.05 -16.62 -27.75
C GLU A 170 -0.63 -15.74 -26.68
N GLU A 171 -0.92 -16.33 -25.52
CA GLU A 171 -1.49 -15.61 -24.39
C GLU A 171 -0.49 -14.65 -23.75
N LEU A 172 0.82 -14.98 -23.67
CA LEU A 172 1.86 -14.04 -23.22
C LEU A 172 1.91 -12.79 -24.12
N GLY A 173 1.79 -12.97 -25.44
CA GLY A 173 1.74 -11.86 -26.39
C GLY A 173 0.58 -10.92 -26.11
N SER A 174 -0.57 -11.47 -25.73
CA SER A 174 -1.76 -10.70 -25.36
C SER A 174 -1.69 -10.08 -23.95
N TYR A 175 -1.09 -10.78 -22.98
CA TYR A 175 -0.95 -10.31 -21.60
C TYR A 175 0.07 -9.17 -21.47
N THR A 176 1.15 -9.24 -22.26
CA THR A 176 2.18 -8.18 -22.35
C THR A 176 1.69 -6.93 -23.08
N THR A 177 0.66 -7.05 -23.93
CA THR A 177 0.03 -5.90 -24.60
C THR A 177 -1.13 -5.31 -23.78
N ALA A 178 -1.92 -6.14 -23.09
CA ALA A 178 -3.08 -5.70 -22.31
C ALA A 178 -2.71 -5.05 -20.97
N ASN A 179 -1.65 -5.54 -20.32
CA ASN A 179 -1.09 -4.90 -19.14
C ASN A 179 0.16 -4.15 -19.57
N SER A 180 0.02 -2.83 -19.79
CA SER A 180 1.15 -1.90 -19.75
C SER A 180 1.78 -1.98 -18.35
N LEU A 181 2.52 -3.06 -18.09
CA LEU A 181 3.57 -3.08 -17.09
C LEU A 181 4.55 -2.03 -17.59
N SER A 182 4.42 -0.82 -17.04
CA SER A 182 5.49 0.16 -17.09
C SER A 182 6.77 -0.61 -16.80
N SER A 183 7.63 -0.66 -17.80
CA SER A 183 8.90 -1.38 -17.76
C SER A 183 9.65 -0.95 -16.51
N VAL A 184 9.58 -1.76 -15.45
CA VAL A 184 10.40 -1.55 -14.26
C VAL A 184 11.78 -2.06 -14.61
N THR A 185 12.59 -1.18 -15.20
CA THR A 185 14.01 -1.44 -15.37
C THR A 185 14.64 -1.39 -13.98
N VAL A 186 14.77 -2.55 -13.33
CA VAL A 186 15.63 -2.66 -12.15
C VAL A 186 17.07 -2.63 -12.64
N GLU A 187 17.67 -1.44 -12.72
CA GLU A 187 19.09 -1.28 -13.02
C GLU A 187 19.94 -1.68 -11.79
N SER A 188 19.99 -2.99 -11.51
CA SER A 188 20.92 -3.54 -10.52
C SER A 188 22.07 -4.21 -11.25
N ARG A 189 23.27 -3.65 -11.10
CA ARG A 189 24.51 -4.21 -11.65
C ARG A 189 24.74 -5.64 -11.14
N THR A 190 24.50 -5.86 -9.85
CA THR A 190 24.61 -7.18 -9.20
C THR A 190 23.63 -8.19 -9.79
N LEU A 191 22.38 -7.79 -10.01
CA LEU A 191 21.36 -8.65 -10.60
C LEU A 191 21.69 -8.96 -12.07
N THR A 192 22.15 -7.96 -12.80
CA THR A 192 22.57 -8.12 -14.21
C THR A 192 23.73 -9.10 -14.33
N ASP A 193 24.74 -8.99 -13.46
CA ASP A 193 25.90 -9.88 -13.48
C ASP A 193 25.52 -11.31 -13.07
N ALA A 194 24.64 -11.48 -12.09
CA ALA A 194 24.10 -12.79 -11.71
C ALA A 194 23.30 -13.44 -12.85
N LEU A 195 22.45 -12.68 -13.54
CA LEU A 195 21.66 -13.16 -14.68
C LEU A 195 22.54 -13.52 -15.90
N ARG A 196 23.64 -12.78 -16.13
CA ARG A 196 24.63 -13.12 -17.17
C ARG A 196 25.37 -14.41 -16.84
N GLN A 197 25.78 -14.59 -15.59
CA GLN A 197 26.47 -15.81 -15.14
C GLN A 197 25.55 -17.03 -15.26
N ALA A 198 24.29 -16.90 -14.84
CA ALA A 198 23.30 -17.96 -15.00
C ALA A 198 23.07 -18.34 -16.47
N ARG A 199 23.04 -17.35 -17.37
CA ARG A 199 22.91 -17.59 -18.82
C ARG A 199 24.09 -18.38 -19.38
N ALA A 200 25.31 -18.00 -19.02
CA ALA A 200 26.52 -18.70 -19.46
C ALA A 200 26.53 -20.17 -19.03
N LEU A 201 25.96 -20.49 -17.86
CA LEU A 201 25.83 -21.87 -17.40
C LEU A 201 24.82 -22.69 -18.21
N ILE A 202 23.72 -22.08 -18.66
CA ILE A 202 22.68 -22.72 -19.47
C ILE A 202 23.17 -22.95 -20.91
N ASP A 203 23.89 -22.00 -21.51
CA ASP A 203 24.41 -22.14 -22.88
C ASP A 203 25.57 -23.16 -22.98
N HIS A 204 26.08 -23.66 -21.85
CA HIS A 204 27.16 -24.64 -21.77
C HIS A 204 26.74 -26.01 -21.20
N SER A 205 25.46 -26.23 -20.92
CA SER A 205 24.86 -27.51 -20.52
C SER A 205 24.08 -28.15 -21.66
#